data_AF-A0A960UIM1-F1
#
_entry.id   AF-A0A960UIM1-F1
#
_cell.length_a   1.000
_cell.length_b   1.000
_cell.length_c   1.000
_cell.angle_alpha   90.00
_cell.angle_beta   90.00
_cell.angle_gamma   90.00
#
_symmetry.space_group_name_H-M   'P 1'
#
loop_
_entity.id
_entity.type
_entity.pdbx_description
1 polymer ?
#
loop_
_entity_poly.entity_id
_entity_poly.type
_entity_poly.pdbx_seq_one_letter_code
_entity_poly.pdbx_strand_id
1 'polypeptide(L)'
;MRPSATRLLSLLLLAALPGLAFAQTGPSTLTLHFSMLPTLDEAAAGHYEGWAIVGGSPISTGKFNVNMDGTPVALGGGAVIDEFDAGVDITAATDIKITLEPPGDSDDIPSGLVVVAGAVSGLTADLTAAIPNLDMLTNMTTGAFFLATPSDNPDNPDNNNQGIWYLTMPGPDPGFQNLPDIGPNWNYEGWVVDVSGAPMPYTTGKFSMASGADSDEAGCMGGGPPFPGQDFVDFQCGPTLNLDSGDFVTVLTIEPVPDNSAMPFLFKPLAGPIPTDGVGMNAIPMTNQVADTFPTGQALLAGTTATESVSLSAVKALY
;
A
#
# COMPACT_ATOMS: atom_id res chain seq x y z
N MET A 1 64.49 40.30 -49.13
CA MET A 1 63.11 40.69 -48.80
C MET A 1 62.21 39.48 -49.01
N ARG A 2 61.31 39.24 -48.05
CA ARG A 2 60.63 37.97 -47.74
C ARG A 2 59.55 37.54 -48.78
N PRO A 3 59.19 36.25 -48.82
CA PRO A 3 58.31 35.65 -49.84
C PRO A 3 56.81 35.77 -49.48
N SER A 4 55.94 35.75 -50.50
CA SER A 4 54.48 35.66 -50.34
C SER A 4 54.02 34.21 -50.52
N ALA A 5 53.34 33.68 -49.51
CA ALA A 5 52.87 32.29 -49.43
C ALA A 5 51.38 32.20 -49.80
N THR A 6 51.08 31.34 -50.77
CA THR A 6 49.73 30.92 -51.16
C THR A 6 49.15 30.03 -50.06
N ARG A 7 48.06 30.46 -49.40
CA ARG A 7 47.33 29.63 -48.42
C ARG A 7 46.29 28.77 -49.15
N LEU A 8 46.48 27.44 -49.14
CA LEU A 8 45.40 26.49 -49.41
C LEU A 8 44.48 26.44 -48.19
N LEU A 9 43.17 26.58 -48.42
CA LEU A 9 42.12 26.37 -47.42
C LEU A 9 41.71 24.90 -47.49
N SER A 10 42.16 24.09 -46.54
CA SER A 10 41.74 22.69 -46.40
C SER A 10 40.38 22.65 -45.68
N LEU A 11 39.33 22.29 -46.41
CA LEU A 11 38.00 22.03 -45.85
C LEU A 11 38.03 20.65 -45.17
N LEU A 12 38.09 20.62 -43.84
CA LEU A 12 37.98 19.37 -43.07
C LEU A 12 36.50 19.02 -42.93
N LEU A 13 36.02 18.05 -43.71
CA LEU A 13 34.69 17.48 -43.56
C LEU A 13 34.74 16.50 -42.37
N LEU A 14 34.20 16.91 -41.22
CA LEU A 14 34.06 16.04 -40.05
C LEU A 14 32.89 15.09 -40.31
N ALA A 15 33.18 13.89 -40.81
CA ALA A 15 32.18 12.83 -40.90
C ALA A 15 31.84 12.37 -39.48
N ALA A 16 30.66 12.72 -38.99
CA ALA A 16 30.09 12.13 -37.79
C ALA A 16 29.83 10.64 -38.07
N LEU A 17 30.66 9.76 -37.51
CA LEU A 17 30.37 8.34 -37.46
C LEU A 17 29.12 8.14 -36.59
N PRO A 18 28.06 7.49 -37.08
CA PRO A 18 27.01 7.02 -36.18
C PRO A 18 27.65 6.05 -35.20
N GLY A 19 27.49 6.31 -33.90
CA GLY A 19 27.91 5.39 -32.85
C GLY A 19 27.31 4.01 -33.12
N LEU A 20 28.15 2.98 -33.08
CA LEU A 20 27.70 1.60 -33.04
C LEU A 20 26.89 1.44 -31.75
N ALA A 21 25.56 1.48 -31.85
CA ALA A 21 24.70 0.99 -30.78
C ALA A 21 24.95 -0.52 -30.68
N PHE A 22 25.52 -0.96 -29.55
CA PHE A 22 25.53 -2.38 -29.23
C PHE A 22 24.09 -2.82 -29.02
N ALA A 23 23.69 -3.91 -29.70
CA ALA A 23 22.41 -4.56 -29.44
C ALA A 23 22.39 -5.02 -27.98
N GLN A 24 21.51 -4.45 -27.16
CA GLN A 24 21.24 -4.97 -25.84
C GLN A 24 20.01 -5.86 -25.94
N THR A 25 20.23 -7.18 -25.85
CA THR A 25 19.16 -8.17 -25.72
C THR A 25 18.91 -8.33 -24.23
N GLY A 26 17.82 -7.74 -23.75
CA GLY A 26 17.50 -7.67 -22.34
C GLY A 26 16.02 -7.93 -22.08
N PRO A 27 15.64 -8.36 -20.86
CA PRO A 27 14.24 -8.47 -20.49
C PRO A 27 13.48 -7.18 -20.79
N SER A 28 12.28 -7.34 -21.32
CA SER A 28 11.33 -6.26 -21.61
C SER A 28 9.96 -6.52 -21.01
N THR A 29 9.79 -7.67 -20.36
CA THR A 29 8.51 -8.11 -19.84
C THR A 29 8.58 -8.54 -18.39
N LEU A 30 7.42 -8.52 -17.74
CA LEU A 30 7.23 -8.92 -16.36
C LEU A 30 6.07 -9.91 -16.25
N THR A 31 6.28 -11.02 -15.57
CA THR A 31 5.20 -11.86 -15.04
C THR A 31 5.07 -11.59 -13.55
N LEU A 32 3.85 -11.29 -13.10
CA LEU A 32 3.53 -10.96 -11.72
C LEU A 32 2.55 -11.98 -11.14
N HIS A 33 2.80 -12.41 -9.90
CA HIS A 33 1.88 -13.21 -9.12
C HIS A 33 1.86 -12.70 -7.68
N PHE A 34 0.67 -12.57 -7.09
CA PHE A 34 0.50 -12.05 -5.75
C PHE A 34 -0.17 -13.06 -4.83
N SER A 35 -0.01 -12.85 -3.53
CA SER A 35 -0.77 -13.49 -2.48
C SER A 35 -1.23 -12.41 -1.50
N MET A 36 -2.48 -12.49 -1.06
CA MET A 36 -3.10 -11.51 -0.15
C MET A 36 -3.17 -10.06 -0.69
N LEU A 37 -2.94 -9.83 -1.98
CA LEU A 37 -3.23 -8.55 -2.64
C LEU A 37 -4.69 -8.57 -3.14
N PRO A 38 -5.60 -7.78 -2.57
CA PRO A 38 -7.02 -7.88 -2.88
C PRO A 38 -7.38 -7.22 -4.20
N THR A 39 -8.50 -7.65 -4.78
CA THR A 39 -9.22 -6.92 -5.82
C THR A 39 -9.67 -5.55 -5.28
N LEU A 40 -9.48 -4.50 -6.08
CA LEU A 40 -9.91 -3.15 -5.76
C LEU A 40 -11.23 -2.80 -6.44
N ASP A 41 -12.05 -1.99 -5.77
CA ASP A 41 -13.09 -1.21 -6.44
C ASP A 41 -12.42 -0.05 -7.19
N GLU A 42 -12.37 -0.14 -8.52
CA GLU A 42 -11.69 0.85 -9.36
C GLU A 42 -12.29 2.25 -9.28
N ALA A 43 -13.58 2.36 -8.95
CA ALA A 43 -14.25 3.65 -8.83
C ALA A 43 -13.97 4.33 -7.48
N ALA A 44 -13.73 3.54 -6.42
CA ALA A 44 -13.52 4.05 -5.07
C ALA A 44 -12.04 4.05 -4.65
N ALA A 45 -11.37 2.90 -4.77
CA ALA A 45 -9.99 2.71 -4.35
C ALA A 45 -8.96 2.94 -5.47
N GLY A 46 -9.38 2.81 -6.73
CA GLY A 46 -8.49 2.95 -7.89
C GLY A 46 -7.90 1.60 -8.32
N HIS A 47 -6.67 1.59 -8.79
CA HIS A 47 -6.07 0.40 -9.41
C HIS A 47 -4.60 0.22 -9.05
N TYR A 48 -4.00 -0.91 -9.44
CA TYR A 48 -2.58 -1.14 -9.26
C TYR A 48 -1.80 -0.78 -10.53
N GLU A 49 -0.58 -0.31 -10.37
CA GLU A 49 0.37 -0.15 -11.46
C GLU A 49 1.72 -0.75 -11.11
N GLY A 50 2.31 -1.45 -12.09
CA GLY A 50 3.62 -2.06 -11.95
C GLY A 50 4.74 -1.15 -12.45
N TRP A 51 5.87 -1.16 -11.77
CA TRP A 51 7.03 -0.34 -12.09
C TRP A 51 8.33 -1.13 -12.03
N ALA A 52 9.13 -1.06 -13.09
CA ALA A 52 10.53 -1.45 -13.08
C ALA A 52 11.40 -0.22 -12.80
N ILE A 53 12.25 -0.27 -11.77
CA ILE A 53 13.10 0.86 -11.40
C ILE A 53 14.44 0.76 -12.11
N VAL A 54 14.63 1.51 -13.20
CA VAL A 54 15.84 1.49 -14.03
C VAL A 54 16.61 2.79 -13.85
N GLY A 55 17.86 2.70 -13.41
CA GLY A 55 18.69 3.90 -13.15
C GLY A 55 18.08 4.85 -12.12
N GLY A 56 17.28 4.31 -11.19
CA GLY A 56 16.54 5.08 -10.18
C GLY A 56 15.25 5.73 -10.68
N SER A 57 14.89 5.56 -11.96
CA SER A 57 13.66 6.09 -12.54
C SER A 57 12.60 4.99 -12.68
N PRO A 58 11.33 5.24 -12.34
CA PRO A 58 10.26 4.29 -12.56
C PRO A 58 9.92 4.20 -14.05
N ILE A 59 9.81 2.97 -14.55
CA ILE A 59 9.27 2.65 -15.88
C ILE A 59 7.98 1.87 -15.65
N SER A 60 6.85 2.40 -16.11
CA SER A 60 5.57 1.69 -16.03
C SER A 60 5.66 0.38 -16.81
N THR A 61 5.16 -0.69 -16.20
CA THR A 61 4.95 -1.99 -16.85
C THR A 61 3.47 -2.21 -17.16
N GLY A 62 2.60 -1.27 -16.82
CA GLY A 62 1.17 -1.33 -17.09
C GLY A 62 0.29 -1.39 -15.84
N LYS A 63 -0.97 -1.03 -16.08
CA LYS A 63 -2.04 -0.86 -15.10
C LYS A 63 -2.91 -2.11 -15.03
N PHE A 64 -3.28 -2.52 -13.83
CA PHE A 64 -4.02 -3.76 -13.61
C PHE A 64 -4.86 -3.72 -12.33
N ASN A 65 -5.76 -4.68 -12.22
CA ASN A 65 -6.38 -5.08 -10.97
C ASN A 65 -5.99 -6.53 -10.69
N VAL A 66 -6.35 -7.07 -9.52
CA VAL A 66 -6.03 -8.45 -9.15
C VAL A 66 -7.33 -9.22 -8.95
N ASN A 67 -7.41 -10.45 -9.43
CA ASN A 67 -8.57 -11.30 -9.17
C ASN A 67 -8.48 -11.99 -7.78
N MET A 68 -9.49 -12.78 -7.42
CA MET A 68 -9.53 -13.46 -6.12
C MET A 68 -8.39 -14.47 -5.88
N ASP A 69 -7.71 -14.90 -6.94
CA ASP A 69 -6.59 -15.85 -6.88
C ASP A 69 -5.23 -15.13 -6.79
N GLY A 70 -5.20 -13.80 -6.69
CA GLY A 70 -3.94 -13.04 -6.66
C GLY A 70 -3.30 -12.87 -8.05
N THR A 71 -4.03 -13.18 -9.12
CA THR A 71 -3.54 -13.05 -10.50
C THR A 71 -3.92 -11.68 -11.09
N PRO A 72 -2.99 -10.99 -11.77
CA PRO A 72 -3.30 -9.75 -12.46
C PRO A 72 -4.34 -9.91 -13.58
N VAL A 73 -5.25 -8.95 -13.67
CA VAL A 73 -6.29 -8.84 -14.69
C VAL A 73 -6.35 -7.40 -15.22
N ALA A 74 -6.79 -7.25 -16.47
CA ALA A 74 -7.04 -5.93 -17.03
C ALA A 74 -8.15 -5.20 -16.25
N LEU A 75 -8.07 -3.87 -16.22
CA LEU A 75 -9.06 -3.01 -15.57
C LEU A 75 -10.48 -3.27 -16.08
N GLY A 76 -11.48 -3.00 -15.25
CA GLY A 76 -12.88 -3.26 -15.52
C GLY A 76 -13.26 -4.75 -15.48
N GLY A 77 -12.50 -5.56 -14.74
CA GLY A 77 -12.71 -7.01 -14.65
C GLY A 77 -12.40 -7.74 -15.96
N GLY A 78 -11.40 -7.26 -16.69
CA GLY A 78 -10.98 -7.79 -17.98
C GLY A 78 -10.25 -9.14 -17.89
N ALA A 79 -9.61 -9.53 -18.99
CA ALA A 79 -8.88 -10.79 -19.07
C ALA A 79 -7.66 -10.83 -18.14
N VAL A 80 -7.22 -12.05 -17.81
CA VAL A 80 -5.93 -12.29 -17.13
C VAL A 80 -4.78 -11.72 -17.95
N ILE A 81 -3.82 -11.11 -17.26
CA ILE A 81 -2.57 -10.61 -17.86
C ILE A 81 -1.46 -11.60 -17.51
N ASP A 82 -1.07 -12.42 -18.48
CA ASP A 82 0.01 -13.41 -18.30
C ASP A 82 1.40 -12.75 -18.27
N GLU A 83 1.54 -11.66 -19.00
CA GLU A 83 2.80 -10.95 -19.19
C GLU A 83 2.54 -9.47 -19.44
N PHE A 84 3.29 -8.63 -18.75
CA PHE A 84 3.32 -7.18 -18.89
C PHE A 84 4.48 -6.79 -19.78
N ASP A 85 4.24 -6.05 -20.86
CA ASP A 85 5.29 -5.51 -21.72
C ASP A 85 5.64 -4.07 -21.30
N ALA A 86 6.86 -3.87 -20.81
CA ALA A 86 7.36 -2.55 -20.43
C ALA A 86 7.64 -1.66 -21.67
N GLY A 87 7.68 -2.23 -22.87
CA GLY A 87 7.97 -1.53 -24.13
C GLY A 87 9.43 -1.08 -24.28
N VAL A 88 10.27 -1.31 -23.28
CA VAL A 88 11.69 -0.95 -23.22
C VAL A 88 12.51 -2.02 -22.50
N ASP A 89 13.83 -1.96 -22.64
CA ASP A 89 14.74 -2.85 -21.92
C ASP A 89 14.80 -2.48 -20.42
N ILE A 90 14.42 -3.44 -19.58
CA ILE A 90 14.42 -3.36 -18.11
C ILE A 90 15.52 -4.22 -17.47
N THR A 91 16.53 -4.66 -18.21
CA THR A 91 17.68 -5.46 -17.69
C THR A 91 18.33 -4.82 -16.47
N ALA A 92 18.44 -3.50 -16.48
CA ALA A 92 19.09 -2.74 -15.42
C ALA A 92 18.12 -2.37 -14.27
N ALA A 93 16.95 -3.00 -14.20
CA ALA A 93 16.01 -2.79 -13.11
C ALA A 93 16.65 -3.23 -11.79
N THR A 94 16.63 -2.35 -10.79
CA THR A 94 17.13 -2.63 -9.45
C THR A 94 16.02 -3.12 -8.52
N ASP A 95 14.78 -2.70 -8.81
CA ASP A 95 13.61 -2.99 -7.99
C ASP A 95 12.39 -3.13 -8.89
N ILE A 96 11.44 -3.94 -8.42
CA ILE A 96 10.06 -3.95 -8.89
C ILE A 96 9.19 -3.35 -7.79
N LYS A 97 8.29 -2.44 -8.17
CA LYS A 97 7.33 -1.82 -7.25
C LYS A 97 5.94 -1.90 -7.84
N ILE A 98 4.96 -2.12 -6.96
CA ILE A 98 3.55 -2.02 -7.29
C ILE A 98 2.97 -0.87 -6.48
N THR A 99 2.32 0.07 -7.14
CA THR A 99 1.64 1.19 -6.48
C THR A 99 0.14 1.01 -6.49
N LEU A 100 -0.53 1.68 -5.54
CA LEU A 100 -1.96 1.97 -5.59
C LEU A 100 -2.14 3.33 -6.27
N GLU A 101 -2.73 3.34 -7.45
CA GLU A 101 -3.04 4.55 -8.21
C GLU A 101 -4.49 5.00 -7.95
N PRO A 102 -4.75 6.32 -7.86
CA PRO A 102 -6.07 6.82 -7.51
C PRO A 102 -7.13 6.52 -8.59
N PRO A 103 -8.42 6.59 -8.25
CA PRO A 103 -9.50 6.43 -9.22
C PRO A 103 -9.38 7.37 -10.42
N GLY A 104 -9.47 6.81 -11.63
CA GLY A 104 -9.41 7.57 -12.87
C GLY A 104 -8.01 8.03 -13.28
N ASP A 105 -6.95 7.59 -12.59
CA ASP A 105 -5.59 7.84 -13.03
C ASP A 105 -5.34 7.24 -14.42
N SER A 106 -4.59 7.98 -15.24
CA SER A 106 -4.28 7.62 -16.63
C SER A 106 -2.87 8.02 -17.06
N ASP A 107 -2.08 8.67 -16.19
CA ASP A 107 -0.70 9.03 -16.52
C ASP A 107 0.30 7.95 -16.07
N ASP A 108 1.55 8.06 -16.52
CA ASP A 108 2.61 7.11 -16.14
C ASP A 108 3.49 7.74 -15.03
N ILE A 109 2.86 8.25 -13.96
CA ILE A 109 3.53 8.81 -12.78
C ILE A 109 3.07 8.06 -11.52
N PRO A 110 3.98 7.43 -10.75
CA PRO A 110 3.57 6.67 -9.57
C PRO A 110 2.97 7.57 -8.47
N SER A 111 1.85 7.17 -7.86
CA SER A 111 1.18 7.89 -6.76
C SER A 111 2.00 8.09 -5.49
N GLY A 112 3.11 7.36 -5.34
CA GLY A 112 3.89 7.29 -4.10
C GLY A 112 3.33 6.33 -3.04
N LEU A 113 2.14 5.73 -3.27
CA LEU A 113 1.56 4.68 -2.44
C LEU A 113 2.05 3.31 -2.92
N VAL A 114 3.28 2.94 -2.56
CA VAL A 114 3.83 1.62 -2.89
C VAL A 114 3.22 0.58 -1.96
N VAL A 115 2.55 -0.44 -2.51
CA VAL A 115 1.90 -1.50 -1.72
C VAL A 115 2.79 -2.72 -1.54
N VAL A 116 3.48 -3.15 -2.60
CA VAL A 116 4.50 -4.20 -2.53
C VAL A 116 5.71 -3.83 -3.37
N ALA A 117 6.89 -4.23 -2.91
CA ALA A 117 8.14 -3.99 -3.62
C ALA A 117 9.16 -5.08 -3.31
N GLY A 118 10.15 -5.22 -4.18
CA GLY A 118 11.27 -6.13 -3.99
C GLY A 118 12.44 -5.78 -4.89
N ALA A 119 13.65 -5.99 -4.36
CA ALA A 119 14.88 -5.82 -5.13
C ALA A 119 15.01 -6.93 -6.18
N VAL A 120 15.48 -6.59 -7.37
CA VAL A 120 15.76 -7.55 -8.43
C VAL A 120 17.08 -8.26 -8.12
N SER A 121 17.03 -9.59 -8.13
CA SER A 121 18.18 -10.48 -8.02
C SER A 121 18.16 -11.48 -9.18
N GLY A 122 19.12 -11.33 -10.10
CA GLY A 122 19.11 -12.08 -11.36
C GLY A 122 17.96 -11.62 -12.26
N LEU A 123 16.93 -12.46 -12.44
CA LEU A 123 15.73 -12.16 -13.22
C LEU A 123 14.46 -12.20 -12.37
N THR A 124 14.58 -12.22 -11.05
CA THR A 124 13.45 -12.37 -10.14
C THR A 124 13.47 -11.30 -9.06
N ALA A 125 12.30 -10.91 -8.56
CA ALA A 125 12.15 -10.15 -7.35
C ALA A 125 11.08 -10.80 -6.46
N ASP A 126 11.43 -11.11 -5.22
CA ASP A 126 10.45 -11.49 -4.20
C ASP A 126 9.88 -10.19 -3.62
N LEU A 127 8.57 -10.01 -3.74
CA LEU A 127 7.88 -8.80 -3.37
C LEU A 127 7.24 -8.98 -1.99
N THR A 128 7.44 -7.99 -1.12
CA THR A 128 6.78 -7.90 0.19
C THR A 128 6.09 -6.56 0.34
N ALA A 129 5.17 -6.45 1.30
CA ALA A 129 4.56 -5.18 1.69
C ALA A 129 5.60 -4.05 1.79
N ALA A 130 5.28 -2.88 1.23
CA ALA A 130 6.19 -1.75 1.14
C ALA A 130 5.83 -0.62 2.12
N ILE A 131 5.59 -0.99 3.38
CA ILE A 131 5.25 -0.06 4.46
C ILE A 131 6.51 0.33 5.24
N PRO A 132 6.71 1.63 5.56
CA PRO A 132 7.82 2.04 6.42
C PRO A 132 7.82 1.30 7.76
N ASN A 133 9.01 0.92 8.23
CA ASN A 133 9.19 0.17 9.49
C ASN A 133 8.40 -1.16 9.55
N LEU A 134 8.28 -1.86 8.41
CA LEU A 134 7.66 -3.18 8.33
C LEU A 134 8.26 -4.21 9.29
N ASP A 135 9.56 -4.13 9.57
CA ASP A 135 10.24 -5.00 10.54
C ASP A 135 9.70 -4.80 11.95
N MET A 136 9.42 -3.55 12.34
CA MET A 136 8.76 -3.26 13.61
C MET A 136 7.34 -3.81 13.64
N LEU A 137 6.56 -3.59 12.58
CA LEU A 137 5.19 -4.13 12.45
C LEU A 137 5.19 -5.66 12.57
N THR A 138 6.13 -6.35 11.92
CA THR A 138 6.24 -7.81 11.94
C THR A 138 6.59 -8.33 13.35
N ASN A 139 7.35 -7.55 14.12
CA ASN A 139 7.79 -7.92 15.46
C ASN A 139 6.92 -7.32 16.59
N MET A 140 5.85 -6.58 16.26
CA MET A 140 4.91 -6.09 17.27
C MET A 140 4.29 -7.28 18.00
N THR A 141 4.53 -7.37 19.32
CA THR A 141 4.18 -8.58 20.07
C THR A 141 2.69 -8.69 20.36
N THR A 142 2.00 -7.58 20.67
CA THR A 142 0.55 -7.53 20.94
C THR A 142 0.04 -6.08 20.97
N GLY A 143 -1.18 -5.84 20.53
CA GLY A 143 -1.97 -4.67 20.95
C GLY A 143 -3.00 -5.06 22.00
N ALA A 144 -3.67 -4.08 22.60
CA ALA A 144 -4.78 -4.33 23.51
C ALA A 144 -5.83 -3.23 23.44
N PHE A 145 -7.04 -3.57 23.84
CA PHE A 145 -8.16 -2.64 23.99
C PHE A 145 -8.93 -2.92 25.28
N PHE A 146 -9.81 -2.00 25.62
CA PHE A 146 -10.70 -2.05 26.77
C PHE A 146 -12.10 -1.60 26.35
N LEU A 147 -13.15 -2.19 26.94
CA LEU A 147 -14.53 -1.79 26.70
C LEU A 147 -15.01 -0.83 27.78
N ALA A 148 -15.36 0.39 27.35
CA ALA A 148 -16.00 1.41 28.17
C ALA A 148 -16.64 2.48 27.29
N THR A 149 -17.55 3.26 27.87
CA THR A 149 -18.19 4.40 27.21
C THR A 149 -17.95 5.69 28.00
N PRO A 150 -16.71 6.24 28.01
CA PRO A 150 -16.33 7.33 28.89
C PRO A 150 -17.12 8.62 28.65
N SER A 151 -17.67 8.84 27.45
CA SER A 151 -18.38 10.08 27.12
C SER A 151 -19.72 10.24 27.85
N ASP A 152 -20.38 9.15 28.27
CA ASP A 152 -21.65 9.20 28.99
C ASP A 152 -21.72 8.34 30.28
N ASN A 153 -20.61 7.68 30.66
CA ASN A 153 -20.51 6.87 31.87
C ASN A 153 -21.04 7.55 33.17
N PRO A 154 -20.90 8.87 33.39
CA PRO A 154 -21.51 9.54 34.55
C PRO A 154 -23.03 9.47 34.60
N ASP A 155 -23.68 9.39 33.44
CA ASP A 155 -25.14 9.39 33.29
C ASP A 155 -25.69 7.97 33.05
N ASN A 156 -24.90 7.09 32.42
CA ASN A 156 -25.29 5.72 32.11
C ASN A 156 -24.12 4.74 32.30
N PRO A 157 -23.86 4.23 33.52
CA PRO A 157 -22.70 3.36 33.77
C PRO A 157 -22.84 1.93 33.23
N ASP A 158 -24.04 1.54 32.78
CA ASP A 158 -24.36 0.17 32.39
C ASP A 158 -24.12 -0.12 30.89
N ASN A 159 -23.70 0.88 30.11
CA ASN A 159 -23.48 0.75 28.66
C ASN A 159 -22.01 0.58 28.26
N ASN A 160 -21.12 0.17 29.17
CA ASN A 160 -19.68 0.07 28.87
C ASN A 160 -19.33 -0.93 27.75
N ASN A 161 -20.28 -1.76 27.30
CA ASN A 161 -20.16 -2.57 26.08
C ASN A 161 -20.47 -1.80 24.79
N GLN A 162 -20.69 -0.49 24.84
CA GLN A 162 -20.98 0.35 23.69
C GLN A 162 -19.81 1.25 23.31
N GLY A 163 -18.62 1.05 23.88
CA GLY A 163 -17.41 1.75 23.45
C GLY A 163 -16.17 0.89 23.56
N ILE A 164 -15.19 1.21 22.73
CA ILE A 164 -13.91 0.50 22.64
C ILE A 164 -12.78 1.52 22.64
N TRP A 165 -11.77 1.28 23.47
CA TRP A 165 -10.63 2.18 23.62
C TRP A 165 -9.33 1.39 23.59
N TYR A 166 -8.38 1.81 22.75
CA TYR A 166 -7.08 1.16 22.60
C TYR A 166 -6.11 1.63 23.68
N LEU A 167 -6.44 1.30 24.93
CA LEU A 167 -5.69 1.59 26.16
C LEU A 167 -5.77 0.40 27.14
N THR A 168 -4.93 0.40 28.17
CA THR A 168 -4.90 -0.64 29.21
C THR A 168 -5.08 -0.09 30.62
N MET A 169 -5.57 -0.95 31.52
CA MET A 169 -5.81 -0.67 32.94
C MET A 169 -5.02 -1.63 33.87
N PRO A 170 -4.70 -1.24 35.12
CA PRO A 170 -4.77 0.11 35.68
C PRO A 170 -3.85 1.07 34.90
N GLY A 171 -4.40 2.22 34.53
CA GLY A 171 -3.85 3.17 33.57
C GLY A 171 -4.79 4.38 33.43
N PRO A 172 -4.61 5.24 32.43
CA PRO A 172 -4.52 4.73 31.06
C PRO A 172 -3.10 4.78 30.49
N ASP A 173 -2.61 3.62 30.06
CA ASP A 173 -1.44 3.46 29.20
C ASP A 173 -1.91 3.09 27.77
N PRO A 174 -1.15 3.44 26.70
CA PRO A 174 -1.50 3.06 25.33
C PRO A 174 -1.70 1.55 25.17
N GLY A 175 -2.72 1.16 24.42
CA GLY A 175 -3.01 -0.25 24.10
C GLY A 175 -2.10 -0.78 22.99
N PHE A 176 -1.64 0.11 22.09
CA PHE A 176 -0.67 -0.23 21.05
C PHE A 176 0.75 0.12 21.49
N GLN A 177 1.47 -0.88 21.96
CA GLN A 177 2.86 -0.71 22.38
C GLN A 177 3.79 -0.72 21.16
N ASN A 178 4.69 0.27 21.09
CA ASN A 178 5.69 0.42 20.02
C ASN A 178 5.09 0.52 18.61
N LEU A 179 3.93 1.16 18.48
CA LEU A 179 3.33 1.45 17.18
C LEU A 179 4.32 2.31 16.36
N PRO A 180 4.85 1.81 15.21
CA PRO A 180 5.88 2.51 14.48
C PRO A 180 5.34 3.72 13.72
N ASP A 181 6.23 4.67 13.40
CA ASP A 181 5.95 5.69 12.40
C ASP A 181 5.90 5.04 11.01
N ILE A 182 4.75 5.11 10.34
CA ILE A 182 4.52 4.52 9.01
C ILE A 182 4.63 5.54 7.87
N GLY A 183 5.15 6.73 8.16
CA GLY A 183 5.39 7.79 7.19
C GLY A 183 4.12 8.56 6.80
N PRO A 184 4.27 9.63 5.99
CA PRO A 184 3.20 10.61 5.75
C PRO A 184 2.10 10.14 4.80
N ASN A 185 2.32 9.05 4.06
CA ASN A 185 1.39 8.54 3.07
C ASN A 185 0.43 7.48 3.64
N TRP A 186 0.54 7.21 4.95
CA TRP A 186 -0.21 6.18 5.64
C TRP A 186 -0.71 6.69 7.00
N ASN A 187 -1.88 6.23 7.43
CA ASN A 187 -2.40 6.43 8.78
C ASN A 187 -2.84 5.09 9.37
N TYR A 188 -2.94 5.01 10.69
CA TYR A 188 -3.65 3.92 11.33
C TYR A 188 -5.14 4.23 11.43
N GLU A 189 -5.98 3.19 11.38
CA GLU A 189 -7.40 3.30 11.71
C GLU A 189 -7.84 2.10 12.53
N GLY A 190 -8.57 2.36 13.60
CA GLY A 190 -9.20 1.33 14.40
C GLY A 190 -10.57 0.98 13.85
N TRP A 191 -10.94 -0.30 13.94
CA TRP A 191 -12.22 -0.80 13.47
C TRP A 191 -12.81 -1.78 14.47
N VAL A 192 -14.14 -1.78 14.52
CA VAL A 192 -14.96 -2.86 15.04
C VAL A 192 -15.74 -3.44 13.87
N VAL A 193 -15.73 -4.77 13.72
CA VAL A 193 -16.38 -5.46 12.61
C VAL A 193 -17.40 -6.45 13.17
N ASP A 194 -18.67 -6.26 12.85
CA ASP A 194 -19.72 -7.25 13.10
C ASP A 194 -19.54 -8.41 12.14
N VAL A 195 -19.38 -9.62 12.68
CA VAL A 195 -19.17 -10.87 11.95
C VAL A 195 -20.31 -11.88 12.14
N SER A 196 -21.46 -11.46 12.69
CA SER A 196 -22.67 -12.29 12.79
C SER A 196 -23.27 -12.64 11.42
N GLY A 197 -22.94 -11.86 10.40
CA GLY A 197 -23.39 -12.03 9.01
C GLY A 197 -22.33 -11.62 7.99
N ALA A 198 -22.75 -10.90 6.95
CA ALA A 198 -21.79 -10.24 6.05
C ALA A 198 -21.01 -9.19 6.86
N PRO A 199 -19.66 -9.18 6.82
CA PRO A 199 -18.86 -8.29 7.65
C PRO A 199 -19.27 -6.82 7.51
N MET A 200 -19.64 -6.19 8.62
CA MET A 200 -20.00 -4.77 8.67
C MET A 200 -18.98 -4.02 9.54
N PRO A 201 -18.07 -3.25 8.92
CA PRO A 201 -17.06 -2.48 9.65
C PRO A 201 -17.63 -1.15 10.17
N TYR A 202 -17.19 -0.77 11.37
CA TYR A 202 -17.43 0.51 12.02
C TYR A 202 -16.07 1.09 12.42
N THR A 203 -15.75 2.27 11.91
CA THR A 203 -14.50 2.96 12.24
C THR A 203 -14.52 3.43 13.69
N THR A 204 -13.34 3.47 14.30
CA THR A 204 -13.11 4.18 15.56
C THR A 204 -12.34 5.48 15.36
N GLY A 205 -12.02 5.86 14.11
CA GLY A 205 -11.20 7.03 13.83
C GLY A 205 -9.76 6.72 13.41
N LYS A 206 -9.17 7.70 12.71
CA LYS A 206 -7.79 7.66 12.19
C LYS A 206 -6.81 8.31 13.16
N PHE A 207 -5.63 7.73 13.29
CA PHE A 207 -4.57 8.24 14.16
C PHE A 207 -3.17 7.92 13.61
N SER A 208 -2.18 8.66 14.10
CA SER A 208 -0.78 8.46 13.72
C SER A 208 0.11 7.97 14.87
N MET A 209 -0.43 7.89 16.09
CA MET A 209 0.31 7.47 17.28
C MET A 209 -0.61 6.82 18.31
N ALA A 210 -0.07 5.89 19.09
CA ALA A 210 -0.83 5.17 20.11
C ALA A 210 -1.25 6.03 21.32
N SER A 211 -0.52 7.12 21.57
CA SER A 211 -0.77 8.04 22.70
C SER A 211 -1.26 9.39 22.18
N GLY A 212 -2.56 9.48 21.96
CA GLY A 212 -3.26 10.66 21.44
C GLY A 212 -4.65 10.24 21.00
N ALA A 213 -5.59 11.18 20.98
CA ALA A 213 -6.88 10.91 20.36
C ALA A 213 -6.72 10.68 18.85
N ASP A 214 -7.62 9.90 18.29
CA ASP A 214 -7.85 9.80 16.86
C ASP A 214 -8.60 11.03 16.32
N SER A 215 -9.02 10.96 15.05
CA SER A 215 -9.60 12.06 14.28
C SER A 215 -10.90 12.63 14.85
N ASP A 216 -11.63 11.84 15.61
CA ASP A 216 -12.99 12.10 16.07
C ASP A 216 -13.18 11.84 17.57
N GLU A 217 -12.13 11.48 18.30
CA GLU A 217 -12.20 11.25 19.76
C GLU A 217 -13.32 10.24 20.08
N ALA A 218 -14.14 10.45 21.11
CA ALA A 218 -15.28 9.57 21.38
C ALA A 218 -16.42 9.62 20.33
N GLY A 219 -16.33 10.43 19.27
CA GLY A 219 -17.34 10.58 18.21
C GLY A 219 -17.67 12.05 17.86
N CYS A 220 -18.82 12.30 17.23
CA CYS A 220 -19.12 13.63 16.65
C CYS A 220 -19.21 14.78 17.68
N MET A 221 -19.40 14.47 18.97
CA MET A 221 -19.41 15.44 20.07
C MET A 221 -18.05 15.55 20.79
N GLY A 222 -17.08 14.73 20.39
CA GLY A 222 -15.75 14.63 20.99
C GLY A 222 -15.76 14.05 22.40
N GLY A 223 -14.67 14.27 23.12
CA GLY A 223 -14.43 13.83 24.50
C GLY A 223 -13.76 12.46 24.60
N GLY A 224 -13.79 11.90 25.81
CA GLY A 224 -13.15 10.63 26.11
C GLY A 224 -11.64 10.73 26.44
N PRO A 225 -10.97 9.58 26.66
CA PRO A 225 -9.54 9.50 26.91
C PRO A 225 -8.69 10.03 25.74
N PRO A 226 -7.46 10.52 25.99
CA PRO A 226 -6.53 10.96 24.94
C PRO A 226 -5.81 9.76 24.29
N PHE A 227 -6.57 8.77 23.83
CA PHE A 227 -6.11 7.55 23.18
C PHE A 227 -7.07 7.22 22.04
N PRO A 228 -6.67 6.43 21.03
CA PRO A 228 -7.60 6.03 19.98
C PRO A 228 -8.74 5.17 20.56
N GLY A 229 -9.95 5.37 20.09
CA GLY A 229 -11.15 4.70 20.59
C GLY A 229 -12.43 5.45 20.25
N GLN A 230 -13.56 4.77 20.38
CA GLN A 230 -14.86 5.28 19.96
C GLN A 230 -15.95 4.83 20.91
N ASP A 231 -16.88 5.74 21.19
CA ASP A 231 -18.15 5.42 21.84
C ASP A 231 -19.24 5.29 20.77
N PHE A 232 -19.77 4.07 20.63
CA PHE A 232 -20.85 3.71 19.71
C PHE A 232 -22.22 3.94 20.39
N VAL A 233 -22.53 5.22 20.60
CA VAL A 233 -23.79 5.69 21.21
C VAL A 233 -24.46 6.78 20.36
N ASP A 234 -25.79 6.88 20.46
CA ASP A 234 -26.60 7.79 19.62
C ASP A 234 -26.18 9.27 19.76
N PHE A 235 -25.87 9.71 20.98
CA PHE A 235 -25.40 11.09 21.24
C PHE A 235 -24.06 11.40 20.56
N GLN A 236 -23.22 10.40 20.31
CA GLN A 236 -21.95 10.52 19.59
C GLN A 236 -22.09 10.34 18.07
N CYS A 237 -23.33 10.38 17.57
CA CYS A 237 -23.68 10.09 16.17
C CYS A 237 -23.29 8.66 15.72
N GLY A 238 -23.01 7.76 16.66
CA GLY A 238 -22.65 6.38 16.40
C GLY A 238 -23.87 5.44 16.44
N PRO A 239 -23.81 4.29 15.75
CA PRO A 239 -24.80 3.24 15.97
C PRO A 239 -24.71 2.73 17.40
N THR A 240 -25.82 2.32 18.02
CA THR A 240 -25.78 1.64 19.32
C THR A 240 -25.38 0.18 19.14
N LEU A 241 -24.13 -0.16 19.47
CA LEU A 241 -23.59 -1.52 19.35
C LEU A 241 -23.65 -2.28 20.68
N ASN A 242 -23.56 -3.61 20.61
CA ASN A 242 -23.39 -4.49 21.76
C ASN A 242 -22.07 -5.26 21.59
N LEU A 243 -20.94 -4.62 21.93
CA LEU A 243 -19.62 -5.10 21.54
C LEU A 243 -19.25 -6.44 22.19
N ASP A 244 -19.79 -6.74 23.37
CA ASP A 244 -19.61 -8.01 24.07
C ASP A 244 -20.70 -9.04 23.73
N SER A 245 -21.39 -8.92 22.58
CA SER A 245 -22.30 -9.99 22.12
C SER A 245 -21.58 -11.29 21.73
N GLY A 246 -20.27 -11.21 21.46
CA GLY A 246 -19.47 -12.29 20.88
C GLY A 246 -19.44 -12.29 19.36
N ASP A 247 -20.12 -11.33 18.71
CA ASP A 247 -20.21 -11.23 17.25
C ASP A 247 -19.26 -10.17 16.66
N PHE A 248 -18.40 -9.57 17.47
CA PHE A 248 -17.51 -8.50 17.02
C PHE A 248 -16.04 -8.90 17.06
N VAL A 249 -15.30 -8.41 16.07
CA VAL A 249 -13.83 -8.46 15.99
C VAL A 249 -13.33 -7.03 15.91
N THR A 250 -12.28 -6.70 16.65
CA THR A 250 -11.56 -5.44 16.43
C THR A 250 -10.36 -5.65 15.52
N VAL A 251 -10.10 -4.68 14.65
CA VAL A 251 -9.01 -4.71 13.67
C VAL A 251 -8.31 -3.35 13.68
N LEU A 252 -6.98 -3.36 13.66
CA LEU A 252 -6.17 -2.19 13.34
C LEU A 252 -5.76 -2.31 11.87
N THR A 253 -5.99 -1.26 11.09
CA THR A 253 -5.52 -1.16 9.70
C THR A 253 -4.48 -0.08 9.50
N ILE A 254 -3.76 -0.17 8.38
CA ILE A 254 -2.92 0.89 7.83
C ILE A 254 -3.58 1.39 6.54
N GLU A 255 -4.07 2.61 6.57
CA GLU A 255 -4.89 3.25 5.53
C GLU A 255 -4.05 4.20 4.67
N PRO A 256 -4.26 4.26 3.35
CA PRO A 256 -3.56 5.19 2.48
C PRO A 256 -3.96 6.64 2.78
N VAL A 257 -3.09 7.60 2.42
CA VAL A 257 -3.39 9.03 2.48
C VAL A 257 -3.20 9.65 1.09
N PRO A 258 -4.26 10.17 0.43
CA PRO A 258 -5.65 10.16 0.88
C PRO A 258 -6.27 8.76 0.87
N ASP A 259 -7.22 8.54 1.77
CA ASP A 259 -8.06 7.35 1.78
C ASP A 259 -9.38 7.66 1.08
N ASN A 260 -9.67 6.91 0.03
CA ASN A 260 -10.87 7.06 -0.79
C ASN A 260 -11.89 5.93 -0.54
N SER A 261 -11.60 5.02 0.40
CA SER A 261 -12.44 3.89 0.78
C SER A 261 -13.16 4.15 2.11
N ALA A 262 -14.36 3.61 2.26
CA ALA A 262 -15.05 3.54 3.56
C ALA A 262 -14.87 2.18 4.24
N MET A 263 -14.17 1.25 3.57
CA MET A 263 -13.91 -0.10 4.05
C MET A 263 -12.47 -0.21 4.57
N PRO A 264 -12.21 -1.03 5.61
CA PRO A 264 -10.87 -1.24 6.14
C PRO A 264 -9.88 -1.68 5.05
N PHE A 265 -8.73 -1.02 4.96
CA PHE A 265 -7.72 -1.32 3.96
C PHE A 265 -7.00 -2.65 4.22
N LEU A 266 -6.22 -3.07 3.23
CA LEU A 266 -5.68 -4.42 3.13
C LEU A 266 -4.64 -4.74 4.23
N PHE A 267 -3.86 -3.76 4.67
CA PHE A 267 -2.83 -3.94 5.68
C PHE A 267 -3.47 -3.97 7.08
N LYS A 268 -3.60 -5.17 7.65
CA LYS A 268 -4.25 -5.40 8.96
C LYS A 268 -3.22 -5.90 9.97
N PRO A 269 -2.36 -5.05 10.56
CA PRO A 269 -1.29 -5.52 11.43
C PRO A 269 -1.77 -6.23 12.71
N LEU A 270 -2.93 -5.85 13.27
CA LEU A 270 -3.46 -6.45 14.49
C LEU A 270 -4.95 -6.74 14.35
N ALA A 271 -5.40 -7.86 14.92
CA ALA A 271 -6.82 -8.16 15.08
C ALA A 271 -7.08 -9.03 16.31
N GLY A 272 -8.29 -8.98 16.86
CA GLY A 272 -8.70 -9.84 17.98
C GLY A 272 -10.22 -9.88 18.16
N PRO A 273 -10.78 -11.02 18.61
CA PRO A 273 -12.20 -11.11 18.94
C PRO A 273 -12.54 -10.24 20.15
N ILE A 274 -13.74 -9.69 20.19
CA ILE A 274 -14.29 -9.04 21.39
C ILE A 274 -15.05 -10.11 22.20
N PRO A 275 -14.57 -10.49 23.39
CA PRO A 275 -15.16 -11.58 24.16
C PRO A 275 -16.48 -11.17 24.83
N THR A 276 -17.34 -12.15 25.10
CA THR A 276 -18.66 -11.93 25.74
C THR A 276 -18.60 -11.45 27.19
N ASP A 277 -17.44 -11.56 27.82
CA ASP A 277 -17.16 -11.09 29.17
C ASP A 277 -16.13 -9.94 29.16
N GLY A 278 -16.00 -9.23 28.03
CA GLY A 278 -15.01 -8.18 27.84
C GLY A 278 -15.17 -6.96 28.75
N VAL A 279 -16.41 -6.63 29.16
CA VAL A 279 -16.66 -5.52 30.08
C VAL A 279 -16.02 -5.79 31.43
N GLY A 280 -15.21 -4.84 31.91
CA GLY A 280 -14.48 -4.94 33.17
C GLY A 280 -13.16 -5.72 33.11
N MET A 281 -12.79 -6.28 31.94
CA MET A 281 -11.41 -6.71 31.72
C MET A 281 -10.49 -5.50 31.68
N ASN A 282 -9.26 -5.63 32.18
CA ASN A 282 -8.32 -4.51 32.21
C ASN A 282 -7.60 -4.28 30.87
N ALA A 283 -7.53 -5.31 30.04
CA ALA A 283 -6.92 -5.31 28.72
C ALA A 283 -7.36 -6.58 27.99
N ILE A 284 -7.89 -6.43 26.78
CA ILE A 284 -8.26 -7.52 25.89
C ILE A 284 -7.21 -7.54 24.75
N PRO A 285 -6.45 -8.64 24.59
CA PRO A 285 -5.32 -8.66 23.68
C PRO A 285 -5.76 -8.78 22.21
N MET A 286 -5.04 -8.10 21.34
CA MET A 286 -5.03 -8.30 19.89
C MET A 286 -3.75 -9.00 19.47
N THR A 287 -3.85 -9.85 18.45
CA THR A 287 -2.73 -10.64 17.93
C THR A 287 -2.17 -10.00 16.67
N ASN A 288 -0.86 -10.12 16.47
CA ASN A 288 -0.20 -9.75 15.23
C ASN A 288 -0.68 -10.62 14.06
N GLN A 289 -1.07 -9.98 12.96
CA GLN A 289 -1.61 -10.61 11.76
C GLN A 289 -0.76 -10.32 10.52
N VAL A 290 0.40 -9.66 10.65
CA VAL A 290 1.21 -9.21 9.51
C VAL A 290 1.57 -10.38 8.59
N ALA A 291 2.03 -11.50 9.15
CA ALA A 291 2.40 -12.67 8.37
C ALA A 291 1.23 -13.30 7.59
N ASP A 292 0.00 -13.13 8.09
CA ASP A 292 -1.20 -13.76 7.53
C ASP A 292 -1.99 -12.83 6.61
N THR A 293 -1.80 -11.51 6.71
CA THR A 293 -2.64 -10.52 6.02
C THR A 293 -1.89 -9.63 5.04
N PHE A 294 -0.58 -9.46 5.19
CA PHE A 294 0.15 -8.53 4.33
C PHE A 294 0.42 -9.17 2.95
N PRO A 295 0.27 -8.39 1.86
CA PRO A 295 0.49 -8.87 0.51
C PRO A 295 1.96 -9.24 0.29
N THR A 296 2.15 -10.31 -0.46
CA THR A 296 3.44 -10.73 -1.01
C THR A 296 3.27 -11.02 -2.49
N GLY A 297 4.37 -11.19 -3.19
CA GLY A 297 4.33 -11.59 -4.59
C GLY A 297 5.69 -12.00 -5.12
N GLN A 298 5.68 -12.37 -6.39
CA GLN A 298 6.89 -12.65 -7.15
C GLN A 298 6.79 -11.96 -8.50
N ALA A 299 7.90 -11.36 -8.91
CA ALA A 299 8.08 -10.82 -10.24
C ALA A 299 9.18 -11.61 -10.98
N LEU A 300 8.90 -12.01 -12.22
CA LEU A 300 9.87 -12.62 -13.13
C LEU A 300 10.07 -11.69 -14.32
N LEU A 301 11.32 -11.28 -14.54
CA LEU A 301 11.73 -10.48 -15.69
C LEU A 301 12.11 -11.41 -16.84
N ALA A 302 11.51 -11.20 -18.00
CA ALA A 302 11.71 -12.04 -19.18
C ALA A 302 11.70 -11.21 -20.48
N GLY A 303 11.80 -11.91 -21.61
CA GLY A 303 11.74 -11.32 -22.95
C GLY A 303 13.08 -10.86 -23.52
N THR A 304 13.05 -10.44 -24.79
CA THR A 304 14.14 -9.75 -25.46
C THR A 304 13.57 -8.59 -26.26
N THR A 305 14.01 -7.36 -25.98
CA THR A 305 13.66 -6.20 -26.81
C THR A 305 14.21 -6.36 -28.23
N ALA A 306 13.35 -6.27 -29.23
CA ALA A 306 13.77 -6.18 -30.63
C ALA A 306 14.18 -4.74 -30.93
N THR A 307 15.42 -4.53 -31.38
CA THR A 307 15.83 -3.22 -31.91
C THR A 307 15.27 -3.07 -33.32
N GLU A 308 14.68 -1.93 -33.67
CA GLU A 308 14.67 -1.51 -35.07
C GLU A 308 16.12 -1.31 -35.50
N SER A 309 16.72 -2.35 -36.11
CA SER A 309 18.00 -2.19 -36.75
C SER A 309 17.79 -1.25 -37.93
N VAL A 310 18.27 0.00 -37.84
CA VAL A 310 18.48 0.79 -39.05
C VAL A 310 19.54 0.04 -39.84
N SER A 311 19.10 -0.76 -40.83
CA SER A 311 20.05 -1.54 -41.61
C SER A 311 21.00 -0.59 -42.31
N LEU A 312 22.29 -0.92 -42.34
CA LEU A 312 23.29 -0.13 -43.07
C LEU A 312 22.88 0.08 -44.54
N SER A 313 22.09 -0.86 -45.08
CA SER A 313 21.43 -0.80 -46.39
C SER A 313 20.39 0.32 -46.51
N ALA A 314 19.60 0.59 -45.46
CA ALA A 314 18.64 1.69 -45.45
C ALA A 314 19.34 3.06 -45.39
N VAL A 315 20.44 3.17 -44.63
CA VAL A 315 21.28 4.37 -44.59
C VAL A 315 21.98 4.61 -45.93
N LYS A 316 22.49 3.55 -46.58
CA LYS A 316 23.09 3.61 -47.93
C LYS A 316 22.11 3.96 -49.05
N ALA A 317 20.80 3.88 -48.81
CA ALA A 317 19.80 4.29 -49.80
C ALA A 317 19.50 5.80 -49.73
N LEU A 318 19.98 6.50 -48.69
CA LEU A 318 19.77 7.93 -48.45
C LEU A 318 21.01 8.79 -48.76
N TYR A 319 22.12 8.17 -49.18
CA TYR A 319 23.38 8.80 -49.60
C TYR A 319 23.89 8.14 -50.89
#